data_AF-A0A8H3YZU6-F1
#
_entry.id   AF-A0A8H3YZU6-F1
#
_cell.length_a   1.000
_cell.length_b   1.000
_cell.length_c   1.000
_cell.angle_alpha   90.00
_cell.angle_beta   90.00
_cell.angle_gamma   90.00
#
_symmetry.space_group_name_H-M   'P 1'
#
loop_
_entity.id
_entity.type
_entity.pdbx_description
1 polymer ?
#
loop_
_entity_poly.entity_id
_entity_poly.type
_entity_poly.pdbx_seq_one_letter_code
_entity_poly.pdbx_strand_id
1 'polypeptide(L)'
;MVDQTSLSKEHFAATAKALDETTTAVSQDHSASPLRSLHLKSTHTEAHGWLQRLLPQSYLESVEATWNMGNYVIDRQTGEKHFEEMSFYVRLGMHLLYYGTAQEKALHWERTLELLEAQSVKMGKEYDAPESKAHILPFIQSFDLEDSLSELAKENIEDYSCFNEFFGRSLKDGVRPIAEPENKLVASSPADCRLTAYPTVDLATKYWIKGFGFTLERLLADKDLAAKFDGGSIVIARLAPQDYHRWHSPVDGTVVSVKEIPGAYYTVNPQAIREEGTLDVFCENKRSVMVLERTETSAPIAVIAVGAMLVGSIKYNEGLNQPGAKVERGQCLGGFYYGGSTVIVLYPPGEVVLDEIW
;
A
#
# COMPACT_ATOMS: atom_id res chain seq x y z
N MET A 1 31.30 18.40 -20.67
CA MET A 1 29.90 18.34 -20.20
C MET A 1 29.22 17.25 -21.02
N VAL A 2 29.14 16.04 -20.48
CA VAL A 2 28.42 14.93 -21.11
C VAL A 2 26.98 15.06 -20.61
N ASP A 3 26.05 15.21 -21.54
CA ASP A 3 24.61 15.16 -21.29
C ASP A 3 24.27 13.74 -20.80
N GLN A 4 24.09 13.58 -19.48
CA GLN A 4 23.85 12.31 -18.81
C GLN A 4 22.37 12.05 -18.51
N THR A 5 21.43 12.72 -19.19
CA THR A 5 20.01 12.69 -18.81
C THR A 5 19.05 12.05 -19.81
N SER A 6 19.53 11.22 -20.74
CA SER A 6 18.63 10.28 -21.42
C SER A 6 19.29 8.90 -21.54
N LEU A 7 18.63 7.88 -20.99
CA LEU A 7 18.93 6.51 -21.41
C LEU A 7 18.65 6.45 -22.91
N SER A 8 19.60 5.99 -23.71
CA SER A 8 19.36 5.79 -25.13
C SER A 8 18.11 4.91 -25.30
N LYS A 9 17.34 5.12 -26.39
CA LYS A 9 16.12 4.35 -26.65
C LYS A 9 16.37 2.83 -26.60
N GLU A 10 17.57 2.41 -26.98
CA GLU A 10 18.02 1.01 -26.93
C GLU A 10 18.24 0.53 -25.49
N HIS A 11 18.87 1.32 -24.63
CA HIS A 11 19.05 0.96 -23.22
C HIS A 11 17.70 0.87 -22.48
N PHE A 12 16.78 1.81 -22.71
CA PHE A 12 15.44 1.73 -22.10
C PHE A 12 14.67 0.49 -22.58
N ALA A 13 14.70 0.20 -23.88
CA ALA A 13 14.06 -0.99 -24.44
C ALA A 13 14.65 -2.29 -23.89
N ALA A 14 15.98 -2.35 -23.70
CA ALA A 14 16.64 -3.50 -23.09
C ALA A 14 16.22 -3.68 -21.62
N THR A 15 16.14 -2.61 -20.83
CA THR A 15 15.68 -2.66 -19.44
C THR A 15 14.21 -3.05 -19.35
N ALA A 16 13.35 -2.47 -20.19
CA ALA A 16 11.92 -2.82 -20.25
C ALA A 16 11.72 -4.29 -20.62
N LYS A 17 12.50 -4.80 -21.59
CA LYS A 17 12.51 -6.21 -21.97
C LYS A 17 13.00 -7.11 -20.84
N ALA A 18 14.07 -6.74 -20.14
CA ALA A 18 14.58 -7.50 -19.01
C ALA A 18 13.57 -7.54 -17.84
N LEU A 19 12.88 -6.43 -17.57
CA LEU A 19 11.79 -6.39 -16.58
C LEU A 19 10.65 -7.33 -17.00
N ASP A 20 10.22 -7.26 -18.27
CA ASP A 20 9.16 -8.11 -18.80
C ASP A 20 9.53 -9.59 -18.79
N GLU A 21 10.77 -9.95 -19.15
CA GLU A 21 11.29 -11.32 -19.06
C GLU A 21 11.34 -11.80 -17.61
N THR A 22 11.74 -10.94 -16.67
CA THR A 22 11.81 -11.28 -15.24
C THR A 22 10.42 -11.49 -14.65
N THR A 23 9.46 -10.58 -14.91
CA THR A 23 8.09 -10.72 -14.42
C THR A 23 7.39 -11.93 -15.04
N THR A 24 7.65 -12.20 -16.32
CA THR A 24 7.12 -13.40 -17.01
C THR A 24 7.74 -14.69 -16.51
N ALA A 25 9.05 -14.73 -16.25
CA ALA A 25 9.71 -15.93 -15.74
C ALA A 25 9.20 -16.30 -14.33
N VAL A 26 8.93 -15.29 -13.50
CA VAL A 26 8.31 -15.47 -12.18
C VAL A 26 6.88 -16.00 -12.31
N SER A 27 6.11 -15.51 -13.29
CA SER A 27 4.71 -15.94 -13.47
C SER A 27 4.57 -17.29 -14.16
N GLN A 28 5.60 -17.79 -14.86
CA GLN A 28 5.55 -19.05 -15.63
C GLN A 28 6.22 -20.25 -14.97
N ASP A 29 7.16 -20.06 -14.03
CA ASP A 29 7.79 -21.18 -13.33
C ASP A 29 6.93 -21.68 -12.15
N HIS A 30 5.82 -22.31 -12.50
CA HIS A 30 4.91 -22.97 -11.56
C HIS A 30 5.50 -24.25 -10.92
N SER A 31 6.74 -24.62 -11.28
CA SER A 31 7.43 -25.84 -10.84
C SER A 31 8.57 -25.58 -9.85
N ALA A 32 9.03 -24.33 -9.75
CA ALA A 32 10.02 -23.93 -8.76
C ALA A 32 9.45 -24.00 -7.34
N SER A 33 10.30 -24.41 -6.40
CA SER A 33 9.96 -24.41 -4.97
C SER A 33 9.42 -23.02 -4.57
N PRO A 34 8.34 -22.96 -3.76
CA PRO A 34 7.85 -21.73 -3.13
C PRO A 34 8.96 -20.86 -2.51
N LEU A 35 10.05 -21.53 -2.11
CA LEU A 35 11.27 -21.02 -1.49
C LEU A 35 12.24 -20.29 -2.46
N ARG A 36 11.83 -20.05 -3.72
CA ARG A 36 12.50 -19.16 -4.69
C ARG A 36 11.60 -18.03 -5.23
N SER A 37 10.50 -17.70 -4.56
CA SER A 37 9.62 -16.59 -4.93
C SER A 37 10.26 -15.19 -4.74
N LEU A 38 9.76 -14.19 -5.47
CA LEU A 38 10.10 -12.78 -5.25
C LEU A 38 9.70 -12.25 -3.86
N HIS A 39 8.83 -12.98 -3.16
CA HIS A 39 8.22 -12.59 -1.90
C HIS A 39 8.93 -13.16 -0.67
N LEU A 40 9.94 -14.03 -0.84
CA LEU A 40 10.68 -14.56 0.32
C LEU A 40 11.37 -13.45 1.10
N LYS A 41 11.26 -13.59 2.41
CA LYS A 41 11.95 -12.78 3.41
C LYS A 41 13.45 -12.87 3.20
N SER A 42 14.16 -11.75 3.33
CA SER A 42 15.63 -11.69 3.27
C SER A 42 16.29 -12.57 4.35
N THR A 43 15.58 -12.84 5.43
CA THR A 43 15.96 -13.64 6.59
C THR A 43 15.73 -15.15 6.42
N HIS A 44 15.03 -15.57 5.36
CA HIS A 44 14.80 -16.99 5.08
C HIS A 44 16.13 -17.68 4.71
N THR A 45 16.36 -18.90 5.22
CA THR A 45 17.63 -19.65 5.06
C THR A 45 17.95 -20.02 3.61
N GLU A 46 16.92 -20.11 2.76
CA GLU A 46 17.07 -20.33 1.32
C GLU A 46 17.13 -19.04 0.48
N ALA A 47 16.82 -17.88 1.09
CA ALA A 47 16.89 -16.59 0.40
C ALA A 47 18.35 -16.14 0.27
N HIS A 48 18.76 -15.78 -0.94
CA HIS A 48 20.09 -15.18 -1.19
C HIS A 48 21.28 -16.03 -0.67
N GLY A 49 21.24 -17.36 -0.82
CA GLY A 49 22.25 -18.26 -0.26
C GLY A 49 23.71 -17.99 -0.68
N TRP A 50 23.96 -17.21 -1.74
CA TRP A 50 25.30 -16.72 -2.11
C TRP A 50 25.73 -15.48 -1.31
N LEU A 51 24.78 -14.62 -0.96
CA LEU A 51 24.94 -13.35 -0.24
C LEU A 51 25.12 -13.61 1.27
N GLN A 52 24.30 -14.51 1.83
CA GLN A 52 24.42 -14.97 3.22
C GLN A 52 25.75 -15.71 3.48
N ARG A 53 26.35 -16.34 2.46
CA ARG A 53 27.69 -16.94 2.55
C ARG A 53 28.83 -15.92 2.64
N LEU A 54 28.59 -14.67 2.22
CA LEU A 54 29.60 -13.62 2.15
C LEU A 54 29.41 -12.54 3.23
N LEU A 55 28.19 -12.30 3.68
CA LEU A 55 27.84 -11.26 4.65
C LEU A 55 26.94 -11.82 5.76
N PRO A 56 27.28 -11.58 7.04
CA PRO A 56 26.38 -11.92 8.15
C PRO A 56 25.04 -11.20 8.03
N GLN A 57 23.95 -11.85 8.45
CA GLN A 57 22.59 -11.31 8.40
C GLN A 57 22.44 -9.97 9.13
N SER A 58 23.03 -9.84 10.32
CA SER A 58 23.06 -8.60 11.10
C SER A 58 23.76 -7.45 10.37
N TYR A 59 24.71 -7.75 9.48
CA TYR A 59 25.37 -6.76 8.64
C TYR A 59 24.45 -6.28 7.51
N LEU A 60 23.71 -7.18 6.85
CA LEU A 60 22.74 -6.81 5.82
C LEU A 60 21.63 -5.91 6.40
N GLU A 61 21.07 -6.26 7.56
CA GLU A 61 20.09 -5.42 8.25
C GLU A 61 20.67 -4.05 8.61
N SER A 62 21.94 -3.99 9.06
CA SER A 62 22.60 -2.72 9.39
C SER A 62 22.83 -1.84 8.16
N VAL A 63 23.18 -2.43 7.01
CA VAL A 63 23.31 -1.72 5.73
C VAL A 63 21.94 -1.26 5.27
N GLU A 64 20.92 -2.11 5.32
CA GLU A 64 19.57 -1.73 4.93
C GLU A 64 19.03 -0.57 5.77
N ALA A 65 19.24 -0.60 7.09
CA ALA A 65 18.86 0.49 7.99
C ALA A 65 19.67 1.78 7.71
N THR A 66 20.97 1.66 7.42
CA THR A 66 21.85 2.82 7.15
C THR A 66 21.50 3.52 5.83
N TRP A 67 21.04 2.76 4.83
CA TRP A 67 20.73 3.26 3.49
C TRP A 67 19.22 3.42 3.23
N ASN A 68 18.39 3.48 4.28
CA ASN A 68 16.93 3.59 4.19
C ASN A 68 16.25 2.49 3.35
N MET A 69 16.88 1.32 3.18
CA MET A 69 16.37 0.19 2.40
C MET A 69 15.48 -0.76 3.23
N GLY A 70 14.74 -0.23 4.21
CA GLY A 70 13.88 -0.99 5.11
C GLY A 70 13.08 -0.08 6.04
N ASN A 71 12.10 -0.66 6.74
CA ASN A 71 11.25 0.09 7.67
C ASN A 71 11.21 -0.59 9.02
N TYR A 72 11.27 0.21 10.08
CA TYR A 72 10.91 -0.26 11.41
C TYR A 72 9.43 0.02 11.66
N VAL A 73 8.77 -0.94 12.30
CA VAL A 73 7.37 -0.87 12.74
C VAL A 73 7.38 -1.12 14.24
N ILE A 74 6.51 -0.42 14.96
CA ILE A 74 6.33 -0.61 16.39
C ILE A 74 5.01 -1.34 16.58
N ASP A 75 5.03 -2.44 17.32
CA ASP A 75 3.80 -3.07 17.81
C ASP A 75 3.17 -2.15 18.86
N ARG A 76 1.95 -1.72 18.61
CA ARG A 76 1.26 -0.74 19.46
C ARG A 76 0.92 -1.28 20.86
N GLN A 77 0.73 -2.59 21.02
CA GLN A 77 0.36 -3.20 22.29
C GLN A 77 1.59 -3.48 23.14
N THR A 78 2.67 -3.98 22.54
CA THR A 78 3.88 -4.39 23.26
C THR A 78 4.94 -3.28 23.32
N GLY A 79 4.90 -2.32 22.40
CA GLY A 79 5.94 -1.32 22.18
C GLY A 79 7.20 -1.88 21.53
N GLU A 80 7.19 -3.15 21.12
CA GLU A 80 8.35 -3.79 20.51
C GLU A 80 8.59 -3.26 19.10
N LYS A 81 9.85 -2.98 18.79
CA LYS A 81 10.28 -2.46 17.50
C LYS A 81 10.76 -3.62 16.63
N HIS A 82 10.03 -3.88 15.56
CA HIS A 82 10.37 -4.92 14.59
C HIS A 82 10.83 -4.28 13.28
N PHE A 83 11.75 -4.95 12.59
CA PHE A 83 12.12 -4.58 11.23
C PHE A 83 11.19 -5.30 10.26
N GLU A 84 10.55 -4.55 9.37
CA GLU A 84 9.63 -5.09 8.37
C GLU A 84 10.41 -5.84 7.30
N GLU A 85 10.46 -7.16 7.43
CA GLU A 85 11.15 -8.04 6.50
C GLU A 85 10.55 -7.95 5.08
N MET A 86 11.42 -7.83 4.08
CA MET A 86 11.06 -7.84 2.66
C MET A 86 12.27 -8.36 1.87
N SER A 87 12.04 -8.98 0.72
CA SER A 87 13.10 -9.44 -0.19
C SER A 87 14.14 -8.35 -0.46
N PHE A 88 15.43 -8.68 -0.31
CA PHE A 88 16.54 -7.74 -0.54
C PHE A 88 16.56 -7.25 -1.99
N TYR A 89 16.17 -8.09 -2.97
CA TYR A 89 16.12 -7.68 -4.38
C TYR A 89 15.04 -6.63 -4.61
N VAL A 90 13.88 -6.77 -3.94
CA VAL A 90 12.81 -5.77 -4.00
C VAL A 90 13.28 -4.46 -3.39
N ARG A 91 13.93 -4.50 -2.22
CA ARG A 91 14.50 -3.31 -1.57
C ARG A 91 15.56 -2.62 -2.42
N LEU A 92 16.49 -3.39 -3.00
CA LEU A 92 17.53 -2.86 -3.87
C LEU A 92 16.93 -2.24 -5.14
N GLY A 93 15.97 -2.92 -5.78
CA GLY A 93 15.28 -2.39 -6.95
C GLY A 93 14.52 -1.10 -6.64
N MET A 94 13.83 -1.05 -5.50
CA MET A 94 13.15 0.14 -5.02
C MET A 94 14.12 1.28 -4.72
N HIS A 95 15.25 0.99 -4.09
CA HIS A 95 16.27 2.00 -3.82
C HIS A 95 16.85 2.56 -5.12
N LEU A 96 17.12 1.73 -6.12
CA LEU A 96 17.59 2.19 -7.42
C LEU A 96 16.56 3.00 -8.21
N LEU A 97 15.26 2.87 -7.90
CA LEU A 97 14.20 3.62 -8.59
C LEU A 97 13.80 4.90 -7.85
N TYR A 98 13.74 4.87 -6.52
CA TYR A 98 13.11 5.92 -5.71
C TYR A 98 14.09 6.71 -4.83
N TYR A 99 15.38 6.32 -4.76
CA TYR A 99 16.38 7.02 -3.98
C TYR A 99 17.30 7.86 -4.88
N GLY A 100 17.26 9.19 -4.70
CA GLY A 100 18.08 10.16 -5.46
C GLY A 100 17.36 10.88 -6.61
N THR A 101 17.90 12.04 -7.00
CA THR A 101 17.27 13.03 -7.91
C THR A 101 17.40 12.71 -9.40
N ALA A 102 18.34 11.86 -9.81
CA ALA A 102 18.47 11.45 -11.22
C ALA A 102 17.43 10.37 -11.59
N GLN A 103 17.13 9.50 -10.63
CA GLN A 103 16.16 8.43 -10.70
C GLN A 103 14.72 8.97 -10.78
N GLU A 104 14.42 10.01 -10.00
CA GLU A 104 13.17 10.77 -10.03
C GLU A 104 12.81 11.25 -11.46
N LYS A 105 13.76 11.88 -12.15
CA LYS A 105 13.54 12.36 -13.52
C LYS A 105 13.20 11.24 -14.48
N ALA A 106 13.76 10.05 -14.28
CA ALA A 106 13.47 8.88 -15.10
C ALA A 106 12.08 8.28 -14.82
N LEU A 107 11.58 8.36 -13.58
CA LEU A 107 10.23 7.92 -13.22
C LEU A 107 9.13 8.80 -13.81
N HIS A 108 9.38 10.10 -13.99
CA HIS A 108 8.46 11.02 -14.67
C HIS A 108 8.49 10.92 -16.21
N TRP A 109 9.37 10.11 -16.80
CA TRP A 109 9.32 9.91 -18.25
C TRP A 109 8.04 9.17 -18.62
N GLU A 110 7.31 9.69 -19.60
CA GLU A 110 6.05 9.10 -20.10
C GLU A 110 6.18 7.59 -20.38
N ARG A 111 7.32 7.17 -20.95
CA ARG A 111 7.61 5.76 -21.24
C ARG A 111 7.76 4.90 -19.98
N THR A 112 8.30 5.46 -18.91
CA THR A 112 8.43 4.75 -17.63
C THR A 112 7.06 4.58 -16.99
N LEU A 113 6.20 5.61 -17.05
CA LEU A 113 4.82 5.54 -16.59
C LEU A 113 4.00 4.52 -17.38
N GLU A 114 4.09 4.55 -18.72
CA GLU A 114 3.46 3.57 -19.60
C GLU A 114 3.93 2.14 -19.29
N LEU A 115 5.23 1.94 -19.03
CA LEU A 115 5.78 0.64 -18.66
C LEU A 115 5.23 0.15 -17.31
N LEU A 116 5.22 1.00 -16.29
CA LEU A 116 4.71 0.65 -14.96
C LEU A 116 3.21 0.35 -14.98
N GLU A 117 2.43 1.11 -15.74
CA GLU A 117 1.02 0.85 -15.97
C GLU A 117 0.82 -0.49 -16.71
N ALA A 118 1.54 -0.71 -17.81
CA ALA A 118 1.44 -1.95 -18.58
C ALA A 118 1.78 -3.18 -17.74
N GLN A 119 2.85 -3.12 -16.92
CA GLN A 119 3.21 -4.21 -16.01
C GLN A 119 2.14 -4.43 -14.93
N SER A 120 1.59 -3.35 -14.35
CA SER A 120 0.53 -3.47 -13.34
C SER A 120 -0.75 -4.11 -13.91
N VAL A 121 -1.15 -3.72 -15.13
CA VAL A 121 -2.30 -4.32 -15.84
C VAL A 121 -2.03 -5.78 -16.21
N LYS A 122 -0.83 -6.10 -16.68
CA LYS A 122 -0.42 -7.47 -17.03
C LYS A 122 -0.49 -8.37 -15.80
N MET A 123 0.17 -7.99 -14.70
CA MET A 123 0.17 -8.78 -13.47
C MET A 123 -1.23 -8.91 -12.87
N GLY A 124 -2.06 -7.86 -12.93
CA GLY A 124 -3.46 -7.95 -12.52
C GLY A 124 -4.23 -9.04 -13.27
N LYS A 125 -4.06 -9.13 -14.60
CA LYS A 125 -4.68 -10.19 -15.41
C LYS A 125 -4.12 -11.59 -15.09
N GLU A 126 -2.82 -11.69 -14.87
CA GLU A 126 -2.19 -12.96 -14.47
C GLU A 126 -2.73 -13.46 -13.13
N TYR A 127 -2.88 -12.58 -12.13
CA TYR A 127 -3.42 -12.95 -10.82
C TYR A 127 -4.95 -13.11 -10.78
N ASP A 128 -5.67 -12.63 -11.79
CA ASP A 128 -7.08 -12.95 -12.03
C ASP A 128 -7.26 -14.32 -12.71
N ALA A 129 -6.21 -14.88 -13.33
CA ALA A 129 -6.28 -16.17 -14.02
C ALA A 129 -6.32 -17.34 -13.02
N PRO A 130 -7.08 -18.42 -13.28
CA PRO A 130 -7.17 -19.56 -12.36
C PRO A 130 -5.84 -20.23 -12.01
N GLU A 131 -4.89 -20.21 -12.94
CA GLU A 131 -3.54 -20.79 -12.77
C GLU A 131 -2.78 -20.12 -11.62
N SER A 132 -3.08 -18.85 -11.33
CA SER A 132 -2.47 -18.10 -10.22
C SER A 132 -2.82 -18.65 -8.85
N LYS A 133 -3.83 -19.53 -8.72
CA LYS A 133 -4.14 -20.24 -7.47
C LYS A 133 -2.90 -20.96 -6.90
N ALA A 134 -1.99 -21.41 -7.77
CA ALA A 134 -0.72 -22.01 -7.37
C ALA A 134 0.18 -21.08 -6.53
N HIS A 135 -0.04 -19.76 -6.57
CA HIS A 135 0.73 -18.76 -5.82
C HIS A 135 0.21 -18.56 -4.38
N ILE A 136 -0.97 -19.07 -4.03
CA ILE A 136 -1.59 -18.87 -2.70
C ILE A 136 -0.73 -19.52 -1.61
N LEU A 137 -0.40 -20.80 -1.75
CA LEU A 137 0.38 -21.53 -0.75
C LEU A 137 1.81 -20.94 -0.58
N PRO A 138 2.57 -20.66 -1.65
CA PRO A 138 3.85 -19.97 -1.53
C PRO A 138 3.76 -18.63 -0.81
N PHE A 139 2.68 -17.87 -1.04
CA PHE A 139 2.47 -16.59 -0.42
C PHE A 139 2.20 -16.72 1.09
N ILE A 140 1.36 -17.68 1.48
CA ILE A 140 1.10 -17.99 2.90
C ILE A 140 2.41 -18.32 3.60
N GLN A 141 3.22 -19.20 3.03
CA GLN A 141 4.50 -19.63 3.58
C GLN A 141 5.55 -18.51 3.62
N SER A 142 5.55 -17.61 2.62
CA SER A 142 6.53 -16.52 2.58
C SER A 142 6.27 -15.46 3.65
N PHE A 143 5.01 -15.33 4.08
CA PHE A 143 4.57 -14.31 5.03
C PHE A 143 4.10 -14.88 6.38
N ASP A 144 4.30 -16.18 6.62
CA ASP A 144 3.89 -16.91 7.83
C ASP A 144 2.40 -16.67 8.19
N LEU A 145 1.52 -16.84 7.21
CA LEU A 145 0.08 -16.56 7.35
C LEU A 145 -0.76 -17.76 7.82
N GLU A 146 -0.14 -18.91 8.08
CA GLU A 146 -0.81 -20.17 8.42
C GLU A 146 -1.78 -20.04 9.59
N ASP A 147 -1.37 -19.33 10.65
CA ASP A 147 -2.18 -19.13 11.85
C ASP A 147 -3.40 -18.23 11.59
N SER A 148 -3.28 -17.30 10.64
CA SER A 148 -4.34 -16.35 10.26
C SER A 148 -5.44 -16.98 9.38
N LEU A 149 -5.21 -18.17 8.81
CA LEU A 149 -6.18 -18.83 7.92
C LEU A 149 -7.51 -19.12 8.63
N SER A 150 -7.44 -19.39 9.94
CA SER A 150 -8.61 -19.64 10.78
C SER A 150 -9.53 -18.43 10.93
N GLU A 151 -9.05 -17.21 10.65
CA GLU A 151 -9.84 -15.97 10.68
C GLU A 151 -10.57 -15.69 9.37
N LEU A 152 -10.20 -16.37 8.28
CA LEU A 152 -10.75 -16.11 6.95
C LEU A 152 -12.17 -16.64 6.80
N ALA A 153 -13.01 -15.93 6.05
CA ALA A 153 -14.36 -16.39 5.73
C ALA A 153 -14.34 -17.70 4.90
N LYS A 154 -13.28 -17.91 4.11
CA LYS A 154 -12.97 -19.16 3.41
C LYS A 154 -11.65 -19.70 3.98
N GLU A 155 -11.73 -20.64 4.90
CA GLU A 155 -10.53 -21.19 5.56
C GLU A 155 -9.72 -22.10 4.62
N ASN A 156 -10.41 -22.85 3.75
CA ASN A 156 -9.76 -23.76 2.82
C ASN A 156 -9.24 -22.96 1.61
N ILE A 157 -7.92 -22.98 1.41
CA ILE A 157 -7.26 -22.32 0.27
C ILE A 157 -7.78 -22.84 -1.08
N GLU A 158 -8.32 -24.06 -1.11
CA GLU A 158 -8.89 -24.65 -2.32
C GLU A 158 -10.21 -23.99 -2.76
N ASP A 159 -10.87 -23.23 -1.87
CA ASP A 159 -12.14 -22.55 -2.16
C ASP A 159 -11.96 -21.21 -2.90
N TYR A 160 -10.71 -20.80 -3.13
CA TYR A 160 -10.34 -19.65 -3.94
C TYR A 160 -10.08 -20.08 -5.40
N SER A 161 -10.65 -19.33 -6.34
CA SER A 161 -10.54 -19.60 -7.77
C SER A 161 -9.24 -19.10 -8.38
N CYS A 162 -8.67 -18.02 -7.84
CA CYS A 162 -7.42 -17.42 -8.28
C CYS A 162 -6.72 -16.70 -7.12
N PHE A 163 -5.49 -16.24 -7.34
CA PHE A 163 -4.72 -15.52 -6.33
C PHE A 163 -5.36 -14.20 -5.93
N ASN A 164 -5.91 -13.42 -6.88
CA ASN A 164 -6.54 -12.13 -6.55
C ASN A 164 -7.75 -12.29 -5.63
N GLU A 165 -8.50 -13.39 -5.76
CA GLU A 165 -9.58 -13.70 -4.84
C GLU A 165 -9.07 -13.95 -3.42
N PHE A 166 -7.94 -14.66 -3.28
CA PHE A 166 -7.27 -14.87 -2.00
C PHE A 166 -6.64 -13.57 -1.46
N PHE A 167 -6.02 -12.77 -2.30
CA PHE A 167 -5.42 -11.49 -1.89
C PHE A 167 -6.49 -10.55 -1.32
N GLY A 168 -7.63 -10.44 -2.00
CA GLY A 168 -8.82 -9.74 -1.54
C GLY A 168 -9.72 -10.55 -0.62
N ARG A 169 -9.20 -11.57 0.10
CA ARG A 169 -9.95 -12.43 1.04
C ARG A 169 -10.79 -11.62 2.02
N SER A 170 -11.96 -12.14 2.39
CA SER A 170 -12.76 -11.63 3.51
C SER A 170 -12.37 -12.31 4.82
N LEU A 171 -12.54 -11.60 5.94
CA LEU A 171 -12.49 -12.18 7.28
C LEU A 171 -13.87 -12.65 7.73
N LYS A 172 -13.91 -13.55 8.72
CA LYS A 172 -15.14 -13.92 9.44
C LYS A 172 -15.67 -12.74 10.25
N ASP A 173 -16.98 -12.71 10.43
CA ASP A 173 -17.60 -11.70 11.30
C ASP A 173 -17.08 -11.85 12.74
N GLY A 174 -16.76 -10.73 13.38
CA GLY A 174 -16.36 -10.67 14.79
C GLY A 174 -14.88 -10.90 15.10
N VAL A 175 -14.04 -11.29 14.13
CA VAL A 175 -12.58 -11.47 14.36
C VAL A 175 -11.80 -10.15 14.45
N ARG A 176 -12.46 -9.03 14.15
CA ARG A 176 -11.98 -7.65 14.33
C ARG A 176 -13.04 -6.83 15.07
N PRO A 177 -13.19 -7.01 16.40
CA PRO A 177 -14.19 -6.28 17.17
C PRO A 177 -13.89 -4.77 17.17
N ILE A 178 -14.91 -3.95 16.98
CA ILE A 178 -14.78 -2.49 17.07
C ILE A 178 -14.58 -2.06 18.52
N ALA A 179 -13.66 -1.11 18.74
CA ALA A 179 -13.43 -0.54 20.06
C ALA A 179 -14.62 0.33 20.49
N GLU A 180 -15.02 0.21 21.76
CA GLU A 180 -16.13 0.96 22.36
C GLU A 180 -17.38 0.97 21.44
N PRO A 181 -18.04 -0.19 21.19
CA PRO A 181 -19.11 -0.31 20.20
C PRO A 181 -20.27 0.68 20.42
N GLU A 182 -20.59 0.96 21.70
CA GLU A 182 -21.63 1.89 22.11
C GLU A 182 -21.22 3.37 22.04
N ASN A 183 -19.92 3.67 21.92
CA ASN A 183 -19.41 5.03 21.83
C ASN A 183 -19.32 5.47 20.36
N LYS A 184 -20.38 6.16 19.90
CA LYS A 184 -20.48 6.70 18.54
C LYS A 184 -19.47 7.81 18.22
N LEU A 185 -18.81 8.37 19.24
CA LEU A 185 -17.77 9.39 19.05
C LEU A 185 -16.39 8.80 18.71
N VAL A 186 -16.18 7.49 18.87
CA VAL A 186 -14.89 6.86 18.60
C VAL A 186 -14.76 6.51 17.11
N ALA A 187 -13.64 6.89 16.50
CA ALA A 187 -13.26 6.46 15.15
C ALA A 187 -12.41 5.17 15.21
N SER A 188 -12.64 4.27 14.27
CA SER A 188 -11.88 3.02 14.14
C SER A 188 -10.79 3.11 13.09
N SER A 189 -9.74 2.29 13.21
CA SER A 189 -8.75 2.10 12.13
C SER A 189 -9.46 1.67 10.85
N PRO A 190 -9.09 2.22 9.67
CA PRO A 190 -9.73 1.84 8.41
C PRO A 190 -9.25 0.49 7.87
N ALA A 191 -8.14 -0.07 8.36
CA ALA A 191 -7.57 -1.33 7.85
C ALA A 191 -6.64 -2.01 8.86
N ASP A 192 -6.38 -3.30 8.63
CA ASP A 192 -5.20 -4.00 9.16
C ASP A 192 -3.98 -3.44 8.43
N CYS A 193 -3.09 -2.75 9.14
CA CYS A 193 -2.07 -1.94 8.49
C CYS A 193 -0.89 -1.60 9.41
N ARG A 194 0.15 -1.02 8.79
CA ARG A 194 1.12 -0.17 9.48
C ARG A 194 0.59 1.26 9.46
N LEU A 195 0.19 1.76 10.63
CA LEU A 195 -0.44 3.06 10.79
C LEU A 195 0.61 4.16 10.97
N THR A 196 0.41 5.29 10.32
CA THR A 196 1.11 6.55 10.62
C THR A 196 0.07 7.65 10.72
N ALA A 197 -0.01 8.34 11.85
CA ALA A 197 -1.02 9.36 12.08
C ALA A 197 -0.40 10.65 12.58
N TYR A 198 -0.92 11.78 12.12
CA TYR A 198 -0.48 13.10 12.55
C TYR A 198 -1.71 13.96 12.90
N PRO A 199 -1.64 14.72 14.01
CA PRO A 199 -2.75 15.56 14.42
C PRO A 199 -3.00 16.72 13.45
N THR A 200 -1.98 17.10 12.66
CA THR A 200 -2.13 18.04 11.54
C THR A 200 -1.43 17.53 10.28
N VAL A 201 -1.98 17.88 9.11
CA VAL A 201 -1.35 17.64 7.80
C VAL A 201 0.01 18.33 7.70
N ASP A 202 0.19 19.50 8.31
CA ASP A 202 1.48 20.21 8.36
C ASP A 202 2.57 19.41 9.08
N LEU A 203 2.23 18.68 10.14
CA LEU A 203 3.19 17.81 10.82
C LEU A 203 3.52 16.59 9.95
N ALA A 204 2.52 16.05 9.23
CA ALA A 204 2.74 14.95 8.30
C ALA A 204 3.69 15.34 7.17
N THR A 205 3.50 16.50 6.52
CA THR A 205 4.39 17.00 5.46
C THR A 205 5.77 17.38 6.00
N LYS A 206 5.85 17.88 7.23
CA LYS A 206 7.12 18.20 7.87
C LYS A 206 7.97 16.97 8.18
N TYR A 207 7.38 15.85 8.61
CA TYR A 207 8.13 14.72 9.16
C TYR A 207 8.06 13.43 8.33
N TRP A 208 7.04 13.25 7.49
CA TRP A 208 6.79 11.98 6.81
C TRP A 208 6.61 12.11 5.31
N ILE A 209 5.70 12.96 4.86
CA ILE A 209 5.38 13.14 3.44
C ILE A 209 6.36 14.17 2.87
N LYS A 210 7.47 13.68 2.31
CA LYS A 210 8.60 14.49 1.85
C LYS A 210 8.67 14.67 0.33
N GLY A 211 7.81 13.95 -0.39
CA GLY A 211 7.64 14.12 -1.83
C GLY A 211 7.28 15.57 -2.20
N PHE A 212 7.86 16.04 -3.30
CA PHE A 212 7.70 17.41 -3.77
C PHE A 212 6.28 17.68 -4.27
N GLY A 213 5.70 18.75 -3.71
CA GLY A 213 4.43 19.30 -4.18
C GLY A 213 3.18 18.69 -3.55
N PHE A 214 3.30 17.91 -2.47
CA PHE A 214 2.13 17.44 -1.74
C PHE A 214 1.28 18.59 -1.21
N THR A 215 -0.01 18.57 -1.59
CA THR A 215 -1.04 19.46 -1.07
C THR A 215 -2.37 18.71 -0.97
N LEU A 216 -3.23 19.12 -0.04
CA LEU A 216 -4.58 18.57 0.05
C LEU A 216 -5.41 18.84 -1.20
N GLU A 217 -5.21 19.99 -1.86
CA GLU A 217 -5.88 20.32 -3.13
C GLU A 217 -5.54 19.29 -4.21
N ARG A 218 -4.26 18.89 -4.33
CA ARG A 218 -3.85 17.85 -5.27
C ARG A 218 -4.36 16.49 -4.83
N LEU A 219 -4.21 16.13 -3.56
CA LEU A 219 -4.66 14.83 -3.04
C LEU A 219 -6.14 14.59 -3.29
N LEU A 220 -6.99 15.59 -3.03
CA LEU A 220 -8.43 15.49 -3.18
C LEU A 220 -8.91 15.83 -4.61
N ALA A 221 -8.04 16.42 -5.43
CA ALA A 221 -8.37 17.04 -6.71
C ALA A 221 -9.57 18.01 -6.59
N ASP A 222 -9.70 18.67 -5.45
CA ASP A 222 -10.82 19.55 -5.09
C ASP A 222 -10.34 20.56 -4.05
N LYS A 223 -10.31 21.83 -4.46
CA LYS A 223 -9.81 22.93 -3.65
C LYS A 223 -10.76 23.30 -2.51
N ASP A 224 -12.06 23.31 -2.77
CA ASP A 224 -13.06 23.72 -1.79
C ASP A 224 -13.22 22.65 -0.72
N LEU A 225 -13.13 21.37 -1.10
CA LEU A 225 -13.07 20.26 -0.17
C LEU A 225 -11.78 20.30 0.65
N ALA A 226 -10.62 20.54 0.02
CA ALA A 226 -9.34 20.61 0.70
C ALA A 226 -9.31 21.68 1.81
N ALA A 227 -9.92 22.84 1.58
CA ALA A 227 -10.02 23.90 2.58
C ALA A 227 -10.73 23.46 3.88
N LYS A 228 -11.62 22.44 3.82
CA LYS A 228 -12.30 21.91 5.02
C LYS A 228 -11.40 21.08 5.92
N PHE A 229 -10.26 20.64 5.40
CA PHE A 229 -9.27 19.82 6.10
C PHE A 229 -8.00 20.61 6.44
N ASP A 230 -7.96 21.92 6.18
CA ASP A 230 -6.83 22.77 6.54
C ASP A 230 -6.65 22.79 8.06
N GLY A 231 -5.42 22.50 8.53
CA GLY A 231 -5.13 22.26 9.95
C GLY A 231 -5.72 20.96 10.54
N GLY A 232 -6.33 20.11 9.71
CA GLY A 232 -6.98 18.86 10.11
C GLY A 232 -6.00 17.69 10.26
N SER A 233 -6.46 16.61 10.87
CA SER A 233 -5.66 15.40 11.11
C SER A 233 -5.62 14.47 9.90
N ILE A 234 -4.52 13.72 9.78
CA ILE A 234 -4.30 12.75 8.71
C ILE A 234 -3.87 11.41 9.30
N VAL A 235 -4.53 10.34 8.85
CA VAL A 235 -4.22 8.96 9.20
C VAL A 235 -3.84 8.23 7.91
N ILE A 236 -2.66 7.65 7.86
CA ILE A 236 -2.10 6.92 6.71
C ILE A 236 -1.97 5.46 7.12
N ALA A 237 -2.89 4.62 6.65
CA ALA A 237 -2.89 3.19 6.85
C ALA A 237 -2.24 2.50 5.65
N ARG A 238 -0.97 2.09 5.78
CA ARG A 238 -0.27 1.34 4.72
C ARG A 238 -0.50 -0.16 4.91
N LEU A 239 -1.03 -0.81 3.89
CA LEU A 239 -1.25 -2.25 3.86
C LEU A 239 -0.05 -2.89 3.16
N ALA A 240 0.77 -3.61 3.93
CA ALA A 240 1.85 -4.42 3.38
C ALA A 240 1.27 -5.68 2.74
N PRO A 241 1.96 -6.34 1.79
CA PRO A 241 1.40 -7.46 1.03
C PRO A 241 0.74 -8.54 1.89
N GLN A 242 1.30 -8.87 3.05
CA GLN A 242 0.78 -9.89 3.96
C GLN A 242 -0.56 -9.54 4.62
N ASP A 243 -0.92 -8.26 4.65
CA ASP A 243 -2.05 -7.76 5.41
C ASP A 243 -3.40 -8.18 4.78
N TYR A 244 -4.48 -7.89 5.50
CA TYR A 244 -5.83 -8.01 4.98
C TYR A 244 -6.15 -6.79 4.09
N HIS A 245 -6.21 -6.99 2.78
CA HIS A 245 -6.27 -5.92 1.77
C HIS A 245 -7.67 -5.34 1.51
N ARG A 246 -8.49 -5.23 2.55
CA ARG A 246 -9.76 -4.49 2.49
C ARG A 246 -9.76 -3.34 3.47
N TRP A 247 -10.57 -2.34 3.18
CA TRP A 247 -10.71 -1.16 4.04
C TRP A 247 -12.15 -0.96 4.47
N HIS A 248 -12.29 -0.35 5.64
CA HIS A 248 -13.51 -0.24 6.40
C HIS A 248 -13.80 1.21 6.74
N SER A 249 -15.08 1.52 6.97
CA SER A 249 -15.47 2.87 7.37
C SER A 249 -14.95 3.17 8.78
N PRO A 250 -14.23 4.28 8.98
CA PRO A 250 -13.72 4.64 10.30
C PRO A 250 -14.83 5.17 11.24
N VAL A 251 -15.97 5.62 10.68
CA VAL A 251 -17.09 6.23 11.42
C VAL A 251 -18.44 5.83 10.83
N ASP A 252 -19.52 6.05 11.58
CA ASP A 252 -20.89 6.02 11.04
C ASP A 252 -21.11 7.28 10.17
N GLY A 253 -21.69 7.12 8.98
CA GLY A 253 -21.80 8.24 8.05
C GLY A 253 -22.67 8.00 6.83
N THR A 254 -22.85 9.06 6.05
CA THR A 254 -23.50 8.99 4.73
C THR A 254 -22.50 9.37 3.66
N VAL A 255 -22.40 8.57 2.60
CA VAL A 255 -21.54 8.86 1.45
C VAL A 255 -22.07 10.11 0.75
N VAL A 256 -21.24 11.15 0.67
CA VAL A 256 -21.56 12.41 -0.02
C VAL A 256 -21.13 12.34 -1.48
N SER A 257 -19.92 11.83 -1.73
CA SER A 257 -19.36 11.72 -3.07
C SER A 257 -18.25 10.68 -3.12
N VAL A 258 -18.06 10.08 -4.29
CA VAL A 258 -16.89 9.26 -4.61
C VAL A 258 -16.28 9.77 -5.91
N LYS A 259 -14.97 10.05 -5.90
CA LYS A 259 -14.23 10.57 -7.05
C LYS A 259 -13.02 9.69 -7.35
N GLU A 260 -13.05 9.05 -8.50
CA GLU A 260 -11.88 8.35 -9.04
C GLU A 260 -10.93 9.35 -9.69
N ILE A 261 -9.66 9.28 -9.30
CA ILE A 261 -8.59 10.13 -9.83
C ILE A 261 -7.57 9.21 -10.50
N PRO A 262 -7.38 9.31 -11.84
CA PRO A 262 -6.36 8.54 -12.54
C PRO A 262 -4.96 9.00 -12.11
N GLY A 263 -3.98 8.12 -12.23
CA GLY A 263 -2.61 8.42 -11.86
C GLY A 263 -1.69 7.24 -12.09
N ALA A 264 -0.45 7.40 -11.64
CA ALA A 264 0.60 6.40 -11.70
C ALA A 264 0.37 5.27 -10.68
N TYR A 265 1.32 4.33 -10.66
CA TYR A 265 1.37 3.22 -9.71
C TYR A 265 2.74 3.16 -9.06
N TYR A 266 3.16 4.24 -8.40
CA TYR A 266 4.39 4.25 -7.63
C TYR A 266 4.23 3.44 -6.33
N THR A 267 5.34 2.99 -5.75
CA THR A 267 5.32 2.28 -4.47
C THR A 267 4.95 3.19 -3.30
N VAL A 268 4.10 2.69 -2.40
CA VAL A 268 3.73 3.36 -1.15
C VAL A 268 4.65 3.00 0.02
N ASN A 269 5.80 2.37 -0.27
CA ASN A 269 6.79 2.09 0.76
C ASN A 269 7.32 3.41 1.34
N PRO A 270 7.46 3.50 2.68
CA PRO A 270 7.94 4.71 3.33
C PRO A 270 9.27 5.25 2.82
N GLN A 271 10.15 4.42 2.22
CA GLN A 271 11.35 4.91 1.55
C GLN A 271 11.02 5.92 0.44
N ALA A 272 9.98 5.68 -0.36
CA ALA A 272 9.56 6.62 -1.41
C ALA A 272 8.78 7.82 -0.86
N ILE A 273 8.05 7.63 0.25
CA ILE A 273 7.25 8.71 0.87
C ILE A 273 8.13 9.74 1.59
N ARG A 274 9.20 9.27 2.25
CA ARG A 274 10.09 10.10 3.07
C ARG A 274 11.30 10.66 2.34
N GLU A 275 11.52 10.27 1.08
CA GLU A 275 12.64 10.81 0.32
C GLU A 275 12.35 12.27 -0.06
N GLU A 276 13.30 13.17 0.24
CA GLU A 276 13.13 14.59 -0.04
C GLU A 276 13.41 14.90 -1.51
N GLY A 277 12.55 15.72 -2.11
CA GLY A 277 12.73 16.16 -3.49
C GLY A 277 12.41 15.07 -4.52
N THR A 278 11.75 13.99 -4.14
CA THR A 278 11.21 12.99 -5.08
C THR A 278 9.73 13.22 -5.39
N LEU A 279 9.17 12.41 -6.29
CA LEU A 279 7.74 12.31 -6.59
C LEU A 279 6.82 12.23 -5.36
N ASP A 280 5.65 12.84 -5.50
CA ASP A 280 4.59 12.75 -4.51
C ASP A 280 3.70 11.54 -4.81
N VAL A 281 4.05 10.41 -4.19
CA VAL A 281 3.35 9.14 -4.36
C VAL A 281 1.84 9.27 -4.15
N PHE A 282 1.39 10.00 -3.13
CA PHE A 282 -0.04 10.02 -2.79
C PHE A 282 -0.85 10.86 -3.77
N CYS A 283 -0.33 12.00 -4.24
CA CYS A 283 -1.05 12.82 -5.21
C CYS A 283 -0.87 12.36 -6.67
N GLU A 284 0.19 11.63 -6.98
CA GLU A 284 0.45 11.14 -8.34
C GLU A 284 -0.13 9.76 -8.60
N ASN A 285 -0.29 8.91 -7.58
CA ASN A 285 -0.88 7.61 -7.78
C ASN A 285 -2.38 7.70 -8.08
N LYS A 286 -2.86 6.72 -8.84
CA LYS A 286 -4.29 6.45 -8.99
C LYS A 286 -4.92 6.26 -7.61
N ARG A 287 -6.05 6.92 -7.38
CA ARG A 287 -6.75 6.87 -6.09
C ARG A 287 -8.24 7.14 -6.24
N SER A 288 -8.99 6.69 -5.24
CA SER A 288 -10.41 7.00 -5.09
C SER A 288 -10.61 7.81 -3.82
N VAL A 289 -11.30 8.95 -3.92
CA VAL A 289 -11.64 9.83 -2.80
C VAL A 289 -13.12 9.68 -2.49
N MET A 290 -13.43 9.01 -1.38
CA MET A 290 -14.78 8.95 -0.81
C MET A 290 -14.91 10.02 0.28
N VAL A 291 -15.97 10.83 0.22
CA VAL A 291 -16.32 11.77 1.27
C VAL A 291 -17.54 11.25 2.01
N LEU A 292 -17.42 11.11 3.32
CA LEU A 292 -18.51 10.79 4.23
C LEU A 292 -18.94 12.06 4.97
N GLU A 293 -20.24 12.23 5.18
CA GLU A 293 -20.76 13.12 6.21
C GLU A 293 -20.94 12.28 7.48
N ARG A 294 -20.15 12.58 8.51
CA ARG A 294 -20.22 11.85 9.78
C ARG A 294 -21.57 12.05 10.44
N THR A 295 -22.14 10.98 10.98
CA THR A 295 -23.49 10.99 11.53
C THR A 295 -23.60 11.85 12.79
N GLU A 296 -22.59 11.82 13.68
CA GLU A 296 -22.64 12.48 14.99
C GLU A 296 -22.38 13.99 14.92
N THR A 297 -21.57 14.44 13.96
CA THR A 297 -21.05 15.82 13.91
C THR A 297 -21.39 16.55 12.61
N SER A 298 -21.89 15.84 11.60
CA SER A 298 -22.03 16.33 10.22
C SER A 298 -20.70 16.81 9.59
N ALA A 299 -19.56 16.46 10.20
CA ALA A 299 -18.25 16.80 9.66
C ALA A 299 -17.94 15.96 8.41
N PRO A 300 -17.30 16.55 7.38
CA PRO A 300 -16.82 15.79 6.23
C PRO A 300 -15.59 14.96 6.61
N ILE A 301 -15.61 13.66 6.36
CA ILE A 301 -14.45 12.76 6.50
C ILE A 301 -14.05 12.29 5.11
N ALA A 302 -12.79 12.46 4.71
CA ALA A 302 -12.31 11.91 3.45
C ALA A 302 -11.63 10.57 3.69
N VAL A 303 -12.11 9.50 3.04
CA VAL A 303 -11.49 8.18 3.00
C VAL A 303 -10.94 7.97 1.60
N ILE A 304 -9.62 7.86 1.49
CA ILE A 304 -8.89 7.90 0.23
C ILE A 304 -8.17 6.58 0.04
N ALA A 305 -8.66 5.75 -0.89
CA ALA A 305 -7.99 4.53 -1.28
C ALA A 305 -6.95 4.86 -2.35
N VAL A 306 -5.67 4.62 -2.08
CA VAL A 306 -4.54 4.89 -2.98
C VAL A 306 -3.99 3.56 -3.49
N GLY A 307 -4.02 3.39 -4.81
CA GLY A 307 -3.35 2.27 -5.48
C GLY A 307 -1.84 2.48 -5.48
N ALA A 308 -1.08 1.40 -5.64
CA ALA A 308 0.37 1.47 -5.73
C ALA A 308 0.88 0.52 -6.82
N MET A 309 2.20 0.46 -6.98
CA MET A 309 2.83 -0.48 -7.92
C MET A 309 2.27 -1.90 -7.71
N LEU A 310 1.87 -2.53 -8.81
CA LEU A 310 1.20 -3.83 -8.86
C LEU A 310 -0.29 -3.79 -8.46
N VAL A 311 -0.75 -2.87 -7.59
CA VAL A 311 -2.17 -2.64 -7.22
C VAL A 311 -2.82 -1.58 -8.11
N GLY A 312 -3.46 -2.04 -9.18
CA GLY A 312 -4.27 -1.17 -10.03
C GLY A 312 -5.72 -0.99 -9.57
N SER A 313 -6.22 -1.93 -8.78
CA SER A 313 -7.65 -2.18 -8.64
C SER A 313 -8.14 -1.79 -7.25
N ILE A 314 -8.94 -0.73 -7.23
CA ILE A 314 -9.73 -0.27 -6.08
C ILE A 314 -11.16 -0.66 -6.39
N LYS A 315 -11.76 -1.57 -5.62
CA LYS A 315 -13.17 -1.97 -5.82
C LYS A 315 -13.95 -1.75 -4.53
N TYR A 316 -15.01 -0.96 -4.62
CA TYR A 316 -15.99 -0.83 -3.54
C TYR A 316 -16.92 -2.05 -3.51
N ASN A 317 -17.40 -2.38 -2.32
CA ASN A 317 -18.53 -3.30 -2.17
C ASN A 317 -19.78 -2.69 -2.81
N GLU A 318 -20.68 -3.56 -3.27
CA GLU A 318 -21.86 -3.18 -4.04
C GLU A 318 -22.72 -2.15 -3.28
N GLY A 319 -23.08 -1.06 -3.97
CA GLY A 319 -23.93 0.00 -3.44
C GLY A 319 -23.25 0.99 -2.48
N LEU A 320 -22.03 0.71 -1.99
CA LEU A 320 -21.36 1.58 -1.01
C LEU A 320 -20.62 2.78 -1.63
N ASN A 321 -20.50 2.83 -2.96
CA ASN A 321 -19.87 3.94 -3.68
C ASN A 321 -20.87 4.98 -4.24
N GLN A 322 -22.12 4.94 -3.78
CA GLN A 322 -23.18 5.83 -4.27
C GLN A 322 -23.45 6.97 -3.27
N PRO A 323 -23.58 8.23 -3.73
CA PRO A 323 -24.08 9.31 -2.89
C PRO A 323 -25.41 8.94 -2.22
N GLY A 324 -25.52 9.19 -0.92
CA GLY A 324 -26.67 8.83 -0.08
C GLY A 324 -26.60 7.44 0.55
N ALA A 325 -25.62 6.59 0.19
CA ALA A 325 -25.41 5.32 0.86
C ALA A 325 -25.03 5.56 2.33
N LYS A 326 -25.68 4.83 3.25
CA LYS A 326 -25.34 4.85 4.67
C LYS A 326 -24.27 3.81 4.95
N VAL A 327 -23.27 4.19 5.73
CA VAL A 327 -22.18 3.31 6.16
C VAL A 327 -22.06 3.30 7.67
N GLU A 328 -21.69 2.15 8.21
CA GLU A 328 -21.46 1.95 9.65
C GLU A 328 -19.97 1.82 9.94
N ARG A 329 -19.53 2.30 11.11
CA ARG A 329 -18.17 2.15 11.62
C ARG A 329 -17.79 0.68 11.66
N GLY A 330 -16.69 0.34 11.02
CA GLY A 330 -16.22 -1.03 10.86
C GLY A 330 -16.87 -1.79 9.70
N GLN A 331 -17.77 -1.19 8.92
CA GLN A 331 -18.30 -1.80 7.70
C GLN A 331 -17.23 -1.83 6.60
N CYS A 332 -17.05 -2.97 5.96
CA CYS A 332 -16.15 -3.11 4.81
C CYS A 332 -16.65 -2.26 3.65
N LEU A 333 -15.86 -1.25 3.24
CA LEU A 333 -16.18 -0.36 2.13
C LEU A 333 -15.71 -0.91 0.79
N GLY A 334 -14.58 -1.62 0.77
CA GLY A 334 -14.00 -2.17 -0.46
C GLY A 334 -12.71 -2.93 -0.25
N GLY A 335 -12.11 -3.39 -1.35
CA GLY A 335 -10.88 -4.16 -1.38
C GLY A 335 -9.90 -3.73 -2.47
N PHE A 336 -8.61 -3.94 -2.18
CA PHE A 336 -7.51 -3.83 -3.13
C PHE A 336 -7.19 -5.22 -3.68
N TYR A 337 -6.76 -5.29 -4.95
CA TYR A 337 -6.35 -6.53 -5.60
C TYR A 337 -4.90 -6.41 -6.09
N TYR A 338 -4.16 -7.50 -5.87
CA TYR A 338 -2.70 -7.70 -5.84
C TYR A 338 -1.76 -6.49 -5.76
N GLY A 339 -0.94 -6.41 -4.69
CA GLY A 339 0.23 -5.52 -4.51
C GLY A 339 0.16 -4.62 -3.24
N GLY A 340 0.99 -3.57 -3.13
CA GLY A 340 0.93 -2.62 -2.00
C GLY A 340 -0.23 -1.62 -2.10
N SER A 341 -0.87 -1.25 -0.99
CA SER A 341 -1.93 -0.23 -0.99
C SER A 341 -1.89 0.66 0.24
N THR A 342 -2.59 1.79 0.17
CA THR A 342 -2.70 2.72 1.29
C THR A 342 -4.10 3.29 1.37
N VAL A 343 -4.61 3.43 2.58
CA VAL A 343 -5.85 4.16 2.87
C VAL A 343 -5.47 5.39 3.69
N ILE A 344 -5.79 6.57 3.17
CA ILE A 344 -5.61 7.83 3.89
C ILE A 344 -6.98 8.28 4.39
N VAL A 345 -7.07 8.63 5.67
CA VAL A 345 -8.27 9.26 6.24
C VAL A 345 -7.92 10.68 6.69
N LEU A 346 -8.71 11.65 6.21
CA LEU A 346 -8.61 13.04 6.64
C LEU A 346 -9.78 13.40 7.52
N TYR A 347 -9.49 14.12 8.59
CA TYR A 347 -10.45 14.65 9.54
C TYR A 347 -10.30 16.17 9.62
N PRO A 348 -11.39 16.95 9.66
CA PRO A 348 -11.31 18.39 9.90
C PRO A 348 -10.67 18.72 11.25
N PRO A 349 -10.19 19.96 11.45
CA PRO A 349 -9.62 20.38 12.72
C PRO A 349 -10.56 20.11 13.91
N GLY A 350 -10.04 19.42 14.93
CA GLY A 350 -10.78 19.12 16.16
C GLY A 350 -11.80 17.99 16.07
N GLU A 351 -11.96 17.35 14.90
CA GLU A 351 -12.95 16.28 14.71
C GLU A 351 -12.53 14.95 15.39
N VAL A 352 -11.22 14.73 15.52
CA VAL A 352 -10.66 13.58 16.21
C VAL A 352 -9.51 14.00 17.11
N VAL A 353 -9.37 13.26 18.21
CA VAL A 353 -8.15 13.26 19.03
C VAL A 353 -7.48 11.92 18.78
N LEU A 354 -6.27 11.95 18.23
CA LEU A 354 -5.48 10.75 18.05
C LEU A 354 -5.01 10.24 19.41
N ASP A 355 -5.04 8.93 19.60
CA ASP A 355 -4.50 8.30 20.80
C ASP A 355 -3.02 8.67 20.99
N GLU A 356 -2.63 8.94 22.23
CA GLU A 356 -1.25 9.20 22.62
C GLU A 356 -0.50 7.87 22.76
N ILE A 357 0.26 7.47 21.73
CA ILE A 357 1.25 6.39 21.88
C ILE A 357 2.57 6.80 21.22
N TRP A 358 3.62 6.59 22.03
CA TRP A 358 5.00 7.08 22.09
C TRP A 358 5.86 7.03 20.82
#